data_AF-A0A090D2V8-F1
#
_entry.id   AF-A0A090D2V8-F1
#
_cell.length_a   1.000
_cell.length_b   1.000
_cell.length_c   1.000
_cell.angle_alpha   90.00
_cell.angle_beta   90.00
_cell.angle_gamma   90.00
#
_symmetry.space_group_name_H-M   'P 1'
#
loop_
_entity.id
_entity.type
_entity.pdbx_description
1 polymer ?
#
loop_
_entity_poly.entity_id
_entity_poly.type
_entity_poly.pdbx_seq_one_letter_code
_entity_poly.pdbx_strand_id
1 'polypeptide(L)'
;MASFAQFKSREYLSRVTYHGEIPSIKETPIAILGPETLLHVLSFLDGKSLTNAAKTCRKWQELSTDPSLSRIWDNYVLEQFKSPFSTGGTGDLFGLEPNWGFNLASLRNSFDLESILNEKPYTDLEKQIRSSNFTCISQFIKLPYENGSSFQASFSTDKLYFATKGCLYIFSDQLREKVCCAKLAEPLSSLLVCNDKVYMTFSNGYIRIYQEKDLKKIQSFKVSQEQSCFQRPVQDIFLAVNHGELLTTTKYDTNLKISNEASGRPITGIRISAFKEEVRSILSKNNYIYVRTRQNLQIWDRTALKIKDFIELPCASPINFLHVENGKIYVLHQETALSSLNLAAFKNSLRPREEFVVLEKNSEDIQKNPVFKIHNRSLYMAVGNNLKIFDLKTGAIVRVIKDVSTGSKITVIEIAGNSIFLGDMNGKLQKLEFVENTLEEQAPRETRKRKDAPV
;
A
#
# COMPACT_ATOMS: atom_id res chain seq x y z
N MET A 1 -18.87 26.69 39.25
CA MET A 1 -19.12 28.00 38.60
C MET A 1 -18.72 27.91 37.13
N ALA A 2 -19.48 28.58 36.27
CA ALA A 2 -19.58 28.47 34.79
C ALA A 2 -20.49 27.32 34.30
N SER A 3 -21.74 27.69 34.00
CA SER A 3 -22.80 26.86 33.42
C SER A 3 -22.96 27.24 31.94
N PHE A 4 -22.96 26.24 31.07
CA PHE A 4 -23.22 26.35 29.63
C PHE A 4 -24.64 26.85 29.37
N ALA A 5 -24.77 27.95 28.62
CA ALA A 5 -26.04 28.45 28.13
C ALA A 5 -26.52 27.62 26.93
N GLN A 6 -27.64 26.92 27.10
CA GLN A 6 -28.41 26.33 25.99
C GLN A 6 -29.12 27.45 25.23
N PHE A 7 -28.67 27.73 24.00
CA PHE A 7 -29.37 28.60 23.06
C PHE A 7 -30.62 27.88 22.52
N LYS A 8 -31.80 28.25 23.01
CA LYS A 8 -33.10 27.90 22.42
C LYS A 8 -33.38 28.83 21.23
N SER A 9 -33.09 28.39 20.02
CA SER A 9 -33.42 29.11 18.77
C SER A 9 -34.76 28.67 18.17
N ARG A 10 -35.83 28.56 18.98
CA ARG A 10 -37.17 28.14 18.48
C ARG A 10 -38.30 29.15 18.61
N GLU A 11 -38.06 30.36 19.13
CA GLU A 11 -39.14 31.35 19.33
C GLU A 11 -39.01 32.67 18.55
N TYR A 12 -37.95 32.88 17.76
CA TYR A 12 -37.77 34.16 17.03
C TYR A 12 -38.28 34.17 15.58
N LEU A 13 -38.95 33.11 15.10
CA LEU A 13 -39.47 33.04 13.72
C LEU A 13 -41.01 33.05 13.62
N SER A 14 -41.75 33.28 14.71
CA SER A 14 -43.23 33.18 14.70
C SER A 14 -43.99 34.50 14.57
N ARG A 15 -43.33 35.65 14.30
CA ARG A 15 -44.03 36.95 14.20
C ARG A 15 -43.56 37.84 13.05
N VAL A 16 -43.51 37.30 11.85
CA VAL A 16 -43.61 38.11 10.64
C VAL A 16 -44.71 37.53 9.76
N THR A 17 -45.94 38.04 9.91
CA THR A 17 -47.04 37.77 9.00
C THR A 17 -46.84 38.59 7.72
N TYR A 18 -46.19 37.97 6.73
CA TYR A 18 -46.13 38.50 5.37
C TYR A 18 -47.48 38.25 4.68
N HIS A 19 -48.18 39.32 4.29
CA HIS A 19 -49.45 39.26 3.55
C HIS A 19 -49.28 39.49 2.03
N GLY A 20 -48.09 39.22 1.49
CA GLY A 20 -47.84 39.18 0.05
C GLY A 20 -47.78 37.75 -0.44
N GLU A 21 -48.28 37.48 -1.64
CA GLU A 21 -48.11 36.20 -2.34
C GLU A 21 -46.65 35.75 -2.22
N ILE A 22 -46.42 34.55 -1.66
CA ILE A 22 -45.07 33.97 -1.61
C ILE A 22 -44.64 33.84 -3.07
N PRO A 23 -43.65 34.62 -3.55
CA PRO A 23 -43.19 34.47 -4.92
C PRO A 23 -42.74 33.04 -5.06
N SER A 24 -43.21 32.35 -6.11
CA SER A 24 -42.86 30.95 -6.33
C SER A 24 -41.34 30.83 -6.18
N ILE A 25 -40.88 30.06 -5.18
CA ILE A 25 -39.47 29.92 -4.83
C ILE A 25 -38.78 29.15 -5.97
N LYS A 26 -38.56 29.85 -7.07
CA LYS A 26 -37.84 29.41 -8.26
C LYS A 26 -36.57 30.24 -8.46
N GLU A 27 -36.39 31.29 -7.68
CA GLU A 27 -35.17 32.08 -7.69
C GLU A 27 -34.18 31.50 -6.68
N THR A 28 -33.11 30.94 -7.21
CA THR A 28 -32.01 30.37 -6.45
C THR A 28 -31.44 31.38 -5.44
N PRO A 29 -31.38 31.05 -4.13
CA PRO A 29 -30.83 31.90 -3.05
C PRO A 29 -29.36 32.36 -3.23
N ILE A 30 -28.70 31.92 -4.29
CA ILE A 30 -27.28 32.10 -4.60
C ILE A 30 -26.94 33.56 -4.92
N ALA A 31 -27.91 34.33 -5.44
CA ALA A 31 -27.71 35.75 -5.68
C ALA A 31 -27.60 36.54 -4.36
N ILE A 32 -28.22 36.04 -3.29
CA ILE A 32 -28.35 36.72 -1.99
C ILE A 32 -27.13 36.44 -1.10
N LEU A 33 -26.47 35.30 -1.29
CA LEU A 33 -25.30 34.92 -0.49
C LEU A 33 -24.04 35.70 -0.90
N GLY A 34 -23.30 36.16 0.11
CA GLY A 34 -21.98 36.78 -0.04
C GLY A 34 -20.94 35.78 -0.58
N PRO A 35 -19.86 36.27 -1.23
CA PRO A 35 -18.86 35.42 -1.85
C PRO A 35 -18.17 34.49 -0.85
N GLU A 36 -17.94 34.92 0.39
CA GLU A 36 -17.31 34.09 1.44
C GLU A 36 -18.20 32.92 1.83
N THR A 37 -19.51 33.12 1.93
CA THR A 37 -20.47 32.04 2.23
C THR A 37 -20.55 31.06 1.07
N LEU A 38 -20.51 31.55 -0.17
CA LEU A 38 -20.51 30.69 -1.35
C LEU A 38 -19.20 29.91 -1.48
N LEU A 39 -18.05 30.51 -1.18
CA LEU A 39 -16.76 29.81 -1.10
C LEU A 39 -16.78 28.74 -0.01
N HIS A 40 -17.40 29.03 1.13
CA HIS A 40 -17.57 28.03 2.19
C HIS A 40 -18.44 26.86 1.73
N VAL A 41 -19.56 27.11 1.04
CA VAL A 41 -20.41 26.06 0.45
C VAL A 41 -19.62 25.24 -0.58
N LEU A 42 -18.89 25.91 -1.48
CA LEU A 42 -18.03 25.27 -2.47
C LEU A 42 -16.93 24.40 -1.84
N SER A 43 -16.43 24.78 -0.66
CA SER A 43 -15.38 24.04 0.04
C SER A 43 -15.83 22.67 0.55
N PHE A 44 -17.15 22.41 0.63
CA PHE A 44 -17.70 21.11 1.00
C PHE A 44 -18.04 20.22 -0.20
N LEU A 45 -17.98 20.74 -1.43
CA LEU A 45 -18.23 19.93 -2.61
C LEU A 45 -17.05 18.99 -2.85
N ASP A 46 -17.32 17.80 -3.42
CA ASP A 46 -16.26 16.98 -4.00
C ASP A 46 -15.87 17.51 -5.38
N GLY A 47 -14.85 16.93 -6.00
CA GLY A 47 -14.22 17.54 -7.16
C GLY A 47 -15.16 17.57 -8.35
N LYS A 48 -15.89 16.47 -8.52
CA LYS A 48 -16.97 16.35 -9.50
C LYS A 48 -18.05 17.40 -9.27
N SER A 49 -18.54 17.52 -8.03
CA SER A 49 -19.63 18.45 -7.71
C SER A 49 -19.19 19.90 -7.87
N LEU A 50 -17.92 20.23 -7.57
CA LEU A 50 -17.33 21.53 -7.83
C LEU A 50 -17.27 21.83 -9.33
N THR A 51 -16.80 20.88 -10.15
CA THR A 51 -16.78 21.03 -11.62
C THR A 51 -18.19 21.21 -12.17
N ASN A 52 -19.16 20.45 -11.67
CA ASN A 52 -20.56 20.61 -12.06
C ASN A 52 -21.14 21.95 -11.62
N ALA A 53 -20.83 22.40 -10.39
CA ALA A 53 -21.24 23.71 -9.89
C ALA A 53 -20.66 24.84 -10.74
N ALA A 54 -19.38 24.76 -11.12
CA ALA A 54 -18.73 25.72 -12.00
C ALA A 54 -19.42 25.84 -13.38
N LYS A 55 -19.98 24.74 -13.90
CA LYS A 55 -20.74 24.72 -15.16
C LYS A 55 -22.15 25.35 -15.05
N THR A 56 -22.66 25.62 -13.85
CA THR A 56 -24.05 26.10 -13.67
C THR A 56 -24.24 27.57 -14.03
N CYS A 57 -23.35 28.46 -13.60
CA CYS A 57 -23.37 29.88 -13.97
C CYS A 57 -22.01 30.54 -13.78
N ARG A 58 -21.83 31.71 -14.39
CA ARG A 58 -20.57 32.48 -14.36
C ARG A 58 -20.07 32.78 -12.94
N LYS A 59 -20.96 33.11 -12.00
CA LYS A 59 -20.59 33.39 -10.59
C LYS A 59 -19.98 32.15 -9.91
N TRP A 60 -20.53 30.95 -10.13
CA TRP A 60 -19.94 29.72 -9.62
C TRP A 60 -18.63 29.38 -10.31
N GLN A 61 -18.53 29.62 -11.61
CA GLN A 61 -17.28 29.45 -12.35
C GLN A 61 -16.16 30.32 -11.74
N GLU A 62 -16.42 31.61 -11.56
CA GLU A 62 -15.47 32.56 -10.96
C GLU A 62 -15.06 32.12 -9.54
N LEU A 63 -16.04 31.78 -8.68
CA LEU A 63 -15.77 31.33 -7.32
C LEU A 63 -15.06 29.96 -7.25
N SER A 64 -15.30 29.06 -8.21
CA SER A 64 -14.62 27.77 -8.29
C SER A 64 -13.13 27.91 -8.59
N THR A 65 -12.73 29.01 -9.21
CA THR A 65 -11.34 29.36 -9.51
C THR A 65 -10.67 30.23 -8.44
N ASP A 66 -11.37 30.52 -7.34
CA ASP A 66 -10.85 31.38 -6.28
C ASP A 66 -9.60 30.76 -5.58
N PRO A 67 -8.51 31.53 -5.41
CA PRO A 67 -7.28 31.04 -4.77
C PRO A 67 -7.47 30.51 -3.34
N SER A 68 -8.48 31.01 -2.61
CA SER A 68 -8.80 30.57 -1.25
C SER A 68 -9.40 29.18 -1.25
N LEU A 69 -10.26 28.89 -2.24
CA LEU A 69 -10.79 27.55 -2.47
C LEU A 69 -9.67 26.60 -2.88
N SER A 70 -8.75 27.06 -3.74
CA SER A 70 -7.55 26.32 -4.13
C SER A 70 -6.75 25.86 -2.93
N ARG A 71 -6.47 26.70 -1.93
CA ARG A 71 -5.73 26.25 -0.74
C ARG A 71 -6.44 25.14 0.04
N ILE A 72 -7.76 25.22 0.14
CA ILE A 72 -8.57 24.19 0.81
C ILE A 72 -8.51 22.88 0.01
N TRP A 73 -8.62 22.98 -1.31
CA TRP A 73 -8.54 21.85 -2.22
C TRP A 73 -7.15 21.25 -2.30
N ASP A 74 -6.10 22.06 -2.33
CA ASP A 74 -4.72 21.60 -2.31
C ASP A 74 -4.48 20.84 -1.00
N ASN A 75 -4.99 21.32 0.14
CA ASN A 75 -4.95 20.57 1.40
C ASN A 75 -5.78 19.29 1.37
N TYR A 76 -7.00 19.32 0.80
CA TYR A 76 -7.86 18.14 0.68
C TYR A 76 -7.25 17.08 -0.24
N VAL A 77 -6.75 17.49 -1.41
CA VAL A 77 -6.02 16.65 -2.36
C VAL A 77 -4.76 16.12 -1.68
N LEU A 78 -3.96 16.94 -1.00
CA LEU A 78 -2.82 16.47 -0.23
C LEU A 78 -3.22 15.51 0.90
N GLU A 79 -4.42 15.63 1.48
CA GLU A 79 -4.93 14.68 2.47
C GLU A 79 -5.43 13.37 1.86
N GLN A 80 -6.03 13.41 0.67
CA GLN A 80 -6.48 12.22 -0.08
C GLN A 80 -5.31 11.51 -0.77
N PHE A 81 -4.33 12.28 -1.26
CA PHE A 81 -3.07 11.87 -1.88
C PHE A 81 -1.90 11.89 -0.90
N LYS A 82 -2.16 11.94 0.42
CA LYS A 82 -1.28 11.34 1.44
C LYS A 82 -1.29 9.83 1.19
N SER A 83 -0.68 9.50 0.07
CA SER A 83 -0.26 8.19 -0.31
C SER A 83 0.52 7.61 0.86
N PRO A 84 0.33 6.33 1.20
CA PRO A 84 1.13 5.67 2.21
C PRO A 84 2.64 5.68 1.90
N PHE A 85 3.08 6.20 0.74
CA PHE A 85 4.48 6.38 0.38
C PHE A 85 5.16 7.62 0.99
N SER A 86 4.46 8.55 1.67
CA SER A 86 5.07 9.75 2.28
C SER A 86 5.00 9.84 3.81
N THR A 87 4.90 8.71 4.54
CA THR A 87 5.05 8.72 6.00
C THR A 87 6.52 8.79 6.43
N GLY A 88 7.18 9.90 6.09
CA GLY A 88 8.55 10.19 6.47
C GLY A 88 8.84 11.69 6.40
N GLY A 89 8.35 12.44 7.40
CA GLY A 89 8.82 13.80 7.68
C GLY A 89 8.08 14.93 6.97
N THR A 90 6.96 15.36 7.54
CA THR A 90 6.46 16.74 7.34
C THR A 90 6.20 17.37 8.71
N GLY A 91 7.29 17.54 9.46
CA GLY A 91 7.43 18.62 10.43
C GLY A 91 8.67 19.38 9.99
N ASP A 92 8.52 20.66 9.66
CA ASP A 92 9.60 21.63 9.36
C ASP A 92 10.15 21.72 7.92
N LEU A 93 9.30 21.66 6.90
CA LEU A 93 9.62 22.15 5.55
C LEU A 93 8.48 23.01 4.97
N PHE A 94 8.24 24.18 5.58
CA PHE A 94 7.61 25.30 4.86
C PHE A 94 8.67 25.90 3.94
N GLY A 95 8.82 25.37 2.71
CA GLY A 95 9.69 26.01 1.72
C GLY A 95 10.11 25.20 0.50
N LEU A 96 9.83 23.90 0.42
CA LEU A 96 10.12 23.11 -0.77
C LEU A 96 8.83 22.42 -1.23
N GLU A 97 8.27 22.91 -2.33
CA GLU A 97 7.20 22.23 -3.05
C GLU A 97 7.66 20.81 -3.38
N PRO A 98 6.85 19.77 -3.10
CA PRO A 98 7.21 18.42 -3.50
C PRO A 98 7.22 18.39 -5.04
N ASN A 99 8.38 18.03 -5.58
CA ASN A 99 8.72 18.05 -7.01
C ASN A 99 8.03 16.91 -7.78
N TRP A 100 6.72 16.77 -7.61
CA TRP A 100 5.90 16.13 -8.63
C TRP A 100 5.86 17.15 -9.76
N GLY A 101 6.36 16.82 -10.94
CA GLY A 101 6.36 17.73 -12.11
C GLY A 101 4.98 18.21 -12.58
N PHE A 102 3.94 18.04 -11.77
CA PHE A 102 2.64 18.66 -11.91
C PHE A 102 2.71 20.11 -11.45
N ASN A 103 2.90 21.02 -12.40
CA ASN A 103 2.46 22.38 -12.18
C ASN A 103 0.94 22.33 -11.90
N LEU A 104 0.53 22.55 -10.65
CA LEU A 104 -0.88 22.57 -10.26
C LEU A 104 -1.68 23.57 -11.10
N ALA A 105 -1.05 24.65 -11.58
CA ALA A 105 -1.67 25.57 -12.53
C ALA A 105 -1.85 24.96 -13.93
N SER A 106 -0.98 24.05 -14.37
CA SER A 106 -1.16 23.30 -15.63
C SER A 106 -2.26 22.23 -15.54
N LEU A 107 -2.38 21.52 -14.40
CA LEU A 107 -3.50 20.61 -14.13
C LEU A 107 -4.85 21.33 -14.07
N ARG A 108 -4.86 22.60 -13.65
CA ARG A 108 -6.06 23.46 -13.60
C ARG A 108 -6.53 23.94 -14.98
N ASN A 109 -5.60 24.16 -15.91
CA ASN A 109 -5.91 24.62 -17.27
C ASN A 109 -6.32 23.47 -18.21
N SER A 110 -5.92 22.24 -17.90
CA SER A 110 -6.54 21.06 -18.50
C SER A 110 -7.88 20.80 -17.81
N PHE A 111 -8.98 20.81 -18.57
CA PHE A 111 -10.33 20.45 -18.11
C PHE A 111 -10.47 18.99 -17.57
N ASP A 112 -9.36 18.31 -17.31
CA ASP A 112 -9.28 16.91 -16.94
C ASP A 112 -9.23 16.68 -15.41
N LEU A 113 -9.65 17.67 -14.63
CA LEU A 113 -9.99 17.48 -13.20
C LEU A 113 -11.14 16.47 -13.03
N GLU A 114 -11.99 16.31 -14.05
CA GLU A 114 -13.05 15.30 -14.05
C GLU A 114 -12.49 13.87 -14.00
N SER A 115 -11.37 13.53 -14.65
CA SER A 115 -10.80 12.17 -14.56
C SER A 115 -10.13 11.91 -13.21
N ILE A 116 -9.44 12.91 -12.66
CA ILE A 116 -8.74 12.83 -11.38
C ILE A 116 -9.71 12.69 -10.20
N LEU A 117 -10.89 13.33 -10.27
CA LEU A 117 -11.82 13.43 -9.15
C LEU A 117 -13.02 12.47 -9.24
N ASN A 118 -13.39 11.99 -10.44
CA ASN A 118 -14.48 11.00 -10.59
C ASN A 118 -14.04 9.55 -10.33
N GLU A 119 -12.78 9.25 -10.56
CA GLU A 119 -12.26 7.93 -10.30
C GLU A 119 -11.75 7.90 -8.88
N LYS A 120 -12.43 7.14 -8.01
CA LYS A 120 -11.73 6.63 -6.82
C LYS A 120 -10.41 6.06 -7.34
N PRO A 121 -9.24 6.46 -6.84
CA PRO A 121 -8.00 6.32 -7.59
C PRO A 121 -7.62 4.84 -7.62
N TYR A 122 -8.18 4.13 -8.58
CA TYR A 122 -7.54 2.97 -9.14
C TYR A 122 -6.26 3.54 -9.73
N THR A 123 -5.13 3.04 -9.25
CA THR A 123 -3.88 3.30 -9.97
C THR A 123 -4.06 2.86 -11.42
N ASP A 124 -3.30 3.45 -12.34
CA ASP A 124 -3.37 3.05 -13.75
C ASP A 124 -3.25 1.53 -13.88
N LEU A 125 -2.37 0.90 -13.10
CA LEU A 125 -2.30 -0.56 -12.95
C LEU A 125 -3.65 -1.25 -12.67
N GLU A 126 -4.45 -0.76 -11.72
CA GLU A 126 -5.72 -1.41 -11.37
C GLU A 126 -6.77 -1.25 -12.48
N LYS A 127 -6.76 -0.10 -13.17
CA LYS A 127 -7.60 0.09 -14.37
C LYS A 127 -7.19 -0.85 -15.49
N GLN A 128 -5.88 -0.97 -15.74
CA GLN A 128 -5.31 -1.86 -16.73
C GLN A 128 -5.62 -3.33 -16.42
N ILE A 129 -5.49 -3.75 -15.17
CA ILE A 129 -5.81 -5.12 -14.74
C ILE A 129 -7.28 -5.45 -15.01
N ARG A 130 -8.20 -4.52 -14.71
CA ARG A 130 -9.65 -4.71 -14.86
C ARG A 130 -10.13 -4.64 -16.30
N SER A 131 -9.43 -3.88 -17.13
CA SER A 131 -9.81 -3.66 -18.51
C SER A 131 -9.48 -4.88 -19.37
N SER A 132 -10.47 -5.35 -20.13
CA SER A 132 -10.28 -6.39 -21.15
C SER A 132 -9.36 -5.94 -22.29
N ASN A 133 -9.13 -4.64 -22.42
CA ASN A 133 -8.32 -4.08 -23.49
C ASN A 133 -6.82 -4.15 -23.20
N PHE A 134 -6.37 -4.67 -22.06
CA PHE A 134 -4.95 -4.76 -21.76
C PHE A 134 -4.46 -6.20 -21.79
N THR A 135 -3.41 -6.45 -22.59
CA THR A 135 -2.69 -7.71 -22.57
C THR A 135 -1.56 -7.67 -21.55
N CYS A 136 -1.41 -8.75 -20.80
CA CYS A 136 -0.30 -8.90 -19.88
C CYS A 136 0.92 -9.37 -20.68
N ILE A 137 1.94 -8.53 -20.74
CA ILE A 137 3.25 -8.86 -21.32
C ILE A 137 4.14 -9.36 -20.19
N SER A 138 4.88 -10.43 -20.47
CA SER A 138 5.85 -10.98 -19.55
C SER A 138 7.27 -10.77 -20.06
N GLN A 139 8.14 -10.25 -19.19
CA GLN A 139 9.57 -10.17 -19.42
C GLN A 139 10.32 -10.97 -18.35
N PHE A 140 11.11 -11.95 -18.79
CA PHE A 140 11.99 -12.70 -17.90
C PHE A 140 13.34 -12.01 -17.74
N ILE A 141 13.79 -11.88 -16.51
CA ILE A 141 15.09 -11.30 -16.14
C ILE A 141 15.97 -12.45 -15.70
N LYS A 142 16.95 -12.80 -16.54
CA LYS A 142 17.89 -13.86 -16.23
C LYS A 142 18.86 -13.39 -15.16
N LEU A 143 18.83 -14.04 -13.99
CA LEU A 143 19.81 -13.80 -12.93
C LEU A 143 21.05 -14.68 -13.15
N PRO A 144 22.26 -14.18 -12.89
CA PRO A 144 23.51 -14.93 -13.13
C PRO A 144 23.72 -16.11 -12.17
N TYR A 145 22.99 -16.20 -11.06
CA TYR A 145 23.11 -17.28 -10.08
C TYR A 145 21.75 -17.93 -9.82
N GLU A 146 21.52 -19.13 -10.38
CA GLU A 146 20.23 -19.84 -10.39
C GLU A 146 20.04 -20.86 -9.24
N ASN A 147 20.98 -20.96 -8.30
CA ASN A 147 20.96 -22.04 -7.29
C ASN A 147 20.66 -21.53 -5.87
N GLY A 148 19.38 -21.46 -5.51
CA GLY A 148 18.97 -21.29 -4.10
C GLY A 148 17.47 -21.09 -3.91
N SER A 149 16.91 -21.58 -2.81
CA SER A 149 15.46 -21.71 -2.58
C SER A 149 14.84 -20.61 -1.71
N SER A 150 15.55 -19.50 -1.47
CA SER A 150 15.07 -18.40 -0.61
C SER A 150 15.27 -17.07 -1.30
N PHE A 151 14.15 -16.43 -1.62
CA PHE A 151 14.11 -15.13 -2.26
C PHE A 151 13.40 -14.15 -1.36
N GLN A 152 13.95 -12.95 -1.30
CA GLN A 152 13.33 -11.81 -0.65
C GLN A 152 13.37 -10.68 -1.67
N ALA A 153 12.30 -9.91 -1.77
CA ALA A 153 12.34 -8.66 -2.51
C ALA A 153 11.73 -7.55 -1.68
N SER A 154 12.22 -6.35 -1.94
CA SER A 154 11.66 -5.12 -1.41
C SER A 154 11.81 -4.05 -2.48
N PHE A 155 10.82 -3.18 -2.58
CA PHE A 155 10.83 -2.07 -3.53
C PHE A 155 11.09 -0.76 -2.77
N SER A 156 11.89 0.14 -3.36
CA SER A 156 12.01 1.55 -2.93
C SER A 156 11.18 2.44 -3.85
N THR A 157 11.45 3.73 -3.99
CA THR A 157 10.69 4.57 -4.94
C THR A 157 10.93 4.19 -6.40
N ASP A 158 12.15 3.82 -6.74
CA ASP A 158 12.62 3.66 -8.12
C ASP A 158 13.46 2.41 -8.34
N LYS A 159 13.64 1.57 -7.31
CA LYS A 159 14.50 0.38 -7.37
C LYS A 159 13.85 -0.85 -6.77
N LEU A 160 14.02 -1.96 -7.46
CA LEU A 160 13.74 -3.28 -6.94
C LEU A 160 15.01 -3.87 -6.35
N TYR A 161 14.95 -4.21 -5.06
CA TYR A 161 15.96 -4.98 -4.37
C TYR A 161 15.53 -6.43 -4.35
N PHE A 162 16.28 -7.29 -5.00
CA PHE A 162 15.99 -8.72 -5.10
C PHE A 162 17.16 -9.52 -4.56
N ALA A 163 16.95 -10.21 -3.44
CA ALA A 163 17.98 -11.04 -2.82
C ALA A 163 17.78 -12.52 -3.17
N THR A 164 18.89 -13.15 -3.54
CA THR A 164 19.00 -14.60 -3.72
C THR A 164 20.00 -15.16 -2.72
N LYS A 165 20.26 -16.47 -2.76
CA LYS A 165 21.27 -17.12 -1.92
C LYS A 165 22.67 -16.56 -2.21
N GLY A 166 23.10 -15.59 -1.40
CA GLY A 166 24.44 -15.01 -1.46
C GLY A 166 24.59 -13.81 -2.39
N CYS A 167 23.51 -13.26 -2.97
CA CYS A 167 23.57 -12.06 -3.80
C CYS A 167 22.39 -11.13 -3.53
N LEU A 168 22.64 -9.83 -3.54
CA LEU A 168 21.62 -8.78 -3.64
C LEU A 168 21.73 -8.14 -5.03
N TYR A 169 20.64 -8.22 -5.78
CA TYR A 169 20.49 -7.54 -7.07
C TYR A 169 19.67 -6.28 -6.87
N ILE A 170 20.08 -5.21 -7.54
CA ILE A 170 19.33 -3.96 -7.56
C ILE A 170 19.05 -3.62 -9.02
N PHE A 171 17.77 -3.47 -9.31
CA PHE A 171 17.29 -3.07 -10.62
C PHE A 171 16.62 -1.70 -10.50
N SER A 172 16.73 -0.87 -11.54
CA SER A 172 15.85 0.29 -11.66
C SER A 172 14.42 -0.16 -11.94
N ASP A 173 13.44 0.69 -11.66
CA ASP A 173 12.01 0.44 -11.89
C ASP A 173 11.68 0.05 -13.35
N GLN A 174 12.46 0.60 -14.30
CA GLN A 174 12.34 0.21 -15.70
C GLN A 174 12.85 -1.21 -15.98
N LEU A 175 13.57 -1.84 -15.06
CA LEU A 175 14.20 -3.18 -15.16
C LEU A 175 15.07 -3.40 -16.39
N ARG A 176 15.37 -2.35 -17.15
CA ARG A 176 16.20 -2.44 -18.36
C ARG A 176 17.65 -2.70 -18.00
N GLU A 177 18.09 -2.17 -16.85
CA GLU A 177 19.48 -2.23 -16.44
C GLU A 177 19.63 -2.71 -15.01
N LYS A 178 20.50 -3.71 -14.85
CA LYS A 178 21.02 -4.11 -13.54
C LYS A 178 21.91 -2.98 -13.04
N VAL A 179 21.48 -2.29 -11.99
CA VAL A 179 22.22 -1.17 -11.41
C VAL A 179 23.41 -1.68 -10.61
N CYS A 180 23.21 -2.72 -9.80
CA CYS A 180 24.24 -3.23 -8.91
C CYS A 180 24.07 -4.72 -8.58
N CYS A 181 25.17 -5.35 -8.14
CA CYS A 181 25.21 -6.67 -7.55
C CYS A 181 26.11 -6.63 -6.32
N ALA A 182 25.60 -6.98 -5.15
CA ALA A 182 26.43 -7.17 -3.97
C ALA A 182 26.49 -8.67 -3.63
N LYS A 183 27.70 -9.24 -3.55
CA LYS A 183 27.89 -10.59 -3.04
C LYS A 183 27.73 -10.56 -1.52
N LEU A 184 26.82 -11.36 -1.00
CA LEU A 184 26.57 -11.49 0.42
C LEU A 184 27.41 -12.67 0.95
N ALA A 185 28.16 -12.43 2.03
CA ALA A 185 28.97 -13.46 2.67
C ALA A 185 28.09 -14.51 3.38
N GLU A 186 26.87 -14.15 3.77
CA GLU A 186 25.95 -15.00 4.50
C GLU A 186 24.55 -15.03 3.85
N PRO A 187 23.77 -16.10 4.02
CA PRO A 187 22.38 -16.16 3.58
C PRO A 187 21.53 -15.07 4.22
N LEU A 188 20.74 -14.40 3.38
CA LEU A 188 19.79 -13.38 3.81
C LEU A 188 18.51 -14.05 4.34
N SER A 189 18.08 -13.66 5.53
CA SER A 189 16.82 -14.10 6.14
C SER A 189 15.67 -13.16 5.77
N SER A 190 15.89 -11.85 5.81
CA SER A 190 14.90 -10.84 5.39
C SER A 190 15.56 -9.59 4.82
N LEU A 191 14.82 -8.92 3.94
CA LEU A 191 15.19 -7.70 3.25
C LEU A 191 14.08 -6.67 3.43
N LEU A 192 14.43 -5.45 3.81
CA LEU A 192 13.50 -4.33 3.90
C LEU A 192 14.19 -3.08 3.39
N VAL A 193 13.50 -2.30 2.57
CA VAL A 193 13.98 -0.99 2.11
C VAL A 193 12.98 0.06 2.54
N CYS A 194 13.45 1.06 3.28
CA CYS A 194 12.62 2.10 3.87
C CYS A 194 13.49 3.31 4.25
N ASN A 195 12.97 4.53 4.08
CA ASN A 195 13.63 5.78 4.47
C ASN A 195 15.10 5.89 3.97
N ASP A 196 15.30 5.65 2.67
CA ASP A 196 16.61 5.67 2.00
C ASP A 196 17.65 4.71 2.60
N LYS A 197 17.19 3.63 3.26
CA LYS A 197 18.05 2.62 3.88
C LYS A 197 17.62 1.22 3.49
N VAL A 198 18.62 0.36 3.35
CA VAL A 198 18.47 -1.07 3.08
C VAL A 198 18.82 -1.82 4.35
N TYR A 199 17.83 -2.49 4.92
CA TYR A 199 17.99 -3.33 6.09
C TYR A 199 18.05 -4.78 5.66
N MET A 200 19.14 -5.45 6.05
CA MET A 200 19.40 -6.84 5.75
C MET A 200 19.59 -7.63 7.02
N THR A 201 18.80 -8.68 7.19
CA THR A 201 18.98 -9.61 8.30
C THR A 201 19.55 -10.93 7.78
N PHE A 202 20.46 -11.52 8.54
CA PHE A 202 21.22 -12.69 8.12
C PHE A 202 20.97 -13.86 9.05
N SER A 203 21.12 -15.08 8.52
CA SER A 203 20.92 -16.32 9.30
C SER A 203 21.91 -16.49 10.47
N ASN A 204 23.00 -15.71 10.48
CA ASN A 204 23.98 -15.66 11.56
C ASN A 204 23.57 -14.72 12.72
N GLY A 205 22.35 -14.16 12.70
CA GLY A 205 21.85 -13.29 13.77
C GLY A 205 22.19 -11.81 13.61
N TYR A 206 22.87 -11.42 12.52
CA TYR A 206 23.24 -10.02 12.29
C TYR A 206 22.14 -9.27 11.54
N ILE A 207 22.01 -8.00 11.89
CA ILE A 207 21.31 -7.00 11.10
C ILE A 207 22.36 -6.00 10.61
N ARG A 208 22.35 -5.73 9.31
CA ARG A 208 23.20 -4.72 8.68
C ARG A 208 22.30 -3.70 7.99
N ILE A 209 22.64 -2.43 8.20
CA ILE A 209 21.92 -1.29 7.63
C ILE A 209 22.86 -0.60 6.66
N TYR A 210 22.38 -0.35 5.44
CA TYR A 210 23.12 0.30 4.38
C TYR A 210 22.36 1.54 3.92
N GLN A 211 23.09 2.56 3.50
CA GLN A 211 22.51 3.71 2.82
C GLN A 211 22.09 3.27 1.42
N GLU A 212 20.87 3.59 1.00
CA GLU A 212 20.33 3.12 -0.29
C GLU A 212 21.10 3.67 -1.50
N LYS A 213 21.52 4.95 -1.41
CA LYS A 213 22.16 5.69 -2.50
C LYS A 213 23.45 5.04 -3.00
N ASP A 214 24.31 4.59 -2.09
CA ASP A 214 25.66 4.11 -2.38
C ASP A 214 25.95 2.70 -1.83
N LEU A 215 24.96 2.09 -1.16
CA LEU A 215 25.10 0.84 -0.40
C LEU A 215 26.28 0.88 0.57
N LYS A 216 26.62 2.06 1.09
CA LYS A 216 27.62 2.16 2.15
C LYS A 216 27.00 1.63 3.43
N LYS A 217 27.69 0.69 4.07
CA LYS A 217 27.29 0.15 5.35
C LYS A 217 27.27 1.28 6.39
N ILE A 218 26.08 1.57 6.92
CA ILE A 218 25.88 2.53 8.02
C ILE A 218 26.17 1.83 9.34
N GLN A 219 25.58 0.64 9.53
CA GLN A 219 25.60 -0.04 10.82
C GLN A 219 25.56 -1.55 10.69
N SER A 220 26.00 -2.22 11.77
CA SER A 220 25.85 -3.66 11.94
C SER A 220 25.83 -4.02 13.41
N PHE A 221 24.85 -4.80 13.82
CA PHE A 221 24.75 -5.31 15.18
C PHE A 221 24.16 -6.72 15.18
N LYS A 222 24.40 -7.45 16.26
CA LYS A 222 23.95 -8.83 16.44
C LYS A 222 22.73 -8.82 17.36
N VAL A 223 21.61 -9.40 16.92
CA VAL A 223 20.33 -9.39 17.66
C VAL A 223 20.43 -10.22 18.95
N SER A 224 21.29 -11.24 18.97
CA SER A 224 21.53 -12.09 20.13
C SER A 224 23.03 -12.24 20.41
N GLN A 225 23.53 -11.50 21.40
CA GLN A 225 24.76 -11.89 22.12
C GLN A 225 24.45 -12.86 23.28
N GLU A 226 23.21 -12.87 23.79
CA GLU A 226 22.88 -13.49 25.09
C GLU A 226 22.29 -14.91 25.03
N GLN A 227 22.09 -15.52 23.86
CA GLN A 227 21.56 -16.88 23.78
C GLN A 227 22.68 -17.91 23.73
N SER A 228 23.32 -18.16 24.88
CA SER A 228 24.09 -19.38 25.11
C SER A 228 23.20 -20.60 25.41
N CYS A 229 21.90 -20.41 25.66
CA CYS A 229 21.01 -21.48 26.12
C CYS A 229 20.24 -22.21 25.02
N PHE A 230 20.05 -21.62 23.84
CA PHE A 230 19.33 -22.24 22.73
C PHE A 230 20.31 -22.49 21.57
N GLN A 231 20.77 -23.74 21.42
CA GLN A 231 21.68 -24.18 20.35
C GLN A 231 21.04 -24.17 18.94
N ARG A 232 19.85 -23.57 18.76
CA ARG A 232 19.19 -23.55 17.45
C ARG A 232 19.69 -22.34 16.66
N PRO A 233 20.06 -22.51 15.37
CA PRO A 233 20.41 -21.38 14.52
C PRO A 233 19.24 -20.38 14.49
N VAL A 234 19.54 -19.09 14.43
CA VAL A 234 18.53 -18.03 14.32
C VAL A 234 17.83 -18.19 12.98
N GLN A 235 16.69 -18.88 12.99
CA GLN A 235 15.83 -19.03 11.83
C GLN A 235 14.90 -17.83 11.79
N ASP A 236 14.91 -17.11 10.66
CA ASP A 236 14.01 -16.00 10.32
C ASP A 236 14.03 -14.85 11.35
N ILE A 237 14.78 -13.79 11.03
CA ILE A 237 14.69 -12.51 11.75
C ILE A 237 13.61 -11.68 11.09
N PHE A 238 12.54 -11.42 11.83
CA PHE A 238 11.50 -10.49 11.39
C PHE A 238 11.92 -9.07 11.76
N LEU A 239 11.76 -8.18 10.80
CA LEU A 239 12.19 -6.80 10.88
C LEU A 239 11.04 -5.87 10.50
N ALA A 240 10.81 -4.84 11.31
CA ALA A 240 10.00 -3.70 10.91
C ALA A 240 10.69 -2.41 11.38
N VAL A 241 10.51 -1.33 10.62
CA VAL A 241 11.07 0.00 10.92
C VAL A 241 9.92 0.97 11.08
N ASN A 242 9.94 1.80 12.12
CA ASN A 242 8.90 2.79 12.39
C ASN A 242 9.50 4.03 13.07
N HIS A 243 9.49 5.20 12.41
CA HIS A 243 10.02 6.48 12.93
C HIS A 243 11.40 6.38 13.62
N GLY A 244 12.36 5.70 13.00
CA GLY A 244 13.70 5.56 13.57
C GLY A 244 13.82 4.52 14.70
N GLU A 245 12.77 3.73 14.91
CA GLU A 245 12.80 2.55 15.77
C GLU A 245 12.88 1.29 14.91
N LEU A 246 13.69 0.34 15.35
CA LEU A 246 13.86 -0.96 14.75
C LEU A 246 13.20 -2.03 15.63
N LEU A 247 12.24 -2.73 15.06
CA LEU A 247 11.51 -3.81 15.70
C LEU A 247 12.08 -5.13 15.19
N THR A 248 12.62 -5.92 16.10
CA THR A 248 13.28 -7.19 15.78
C THR A 248 12.75 -8.31 16.64
N THR A 249 12.45 -9.44 16.03
CA THR A 249 12.27 -10.70 16.75
C THR A 249 12.80 -11.85 15.90
N THR A 250 12.93 -13.01 16.50
CA THR A 250 13.21 -14.24 15.79
C THR A 250 12.02 -15.17 15.93
N LYS A 251 11.85 -16.08 14.97
CA LYS A 251 10.73 -17.05 14.94
C LYS A 251 10.42 -17.75 16.26
N TYR A 252 11.47 -18.12 17.00
CA TYR A 252 11.35 -18.83 18.27
C TYR A 252 11.63 -17.97 19.48
N ASP A 253 11.89 -16.67 19.29
CA ASP A 253 12.00 -15.75 20.42
C ASP A 253 10.60 -15.39 20.91
N THR A 254 10.39 -15.53 22.21
CA THR A 254 9.16 -15.09 22.89
C THR A 254 9.14 -13.58 23.12
N ASN A 255 10.20 -12.89 22.69
CA ASN A 255 10.41 -11.47 22.91
C ASN A 255 10.44 -10.67 21.61
N LEU A 256 9.72 -9.55 21.58
CA LEU A 256 10.00 -8.47 20.63
C LEU A 256 11.02 -7.52 21.25
N LYS A 257 12.09 -7.24 20.52
CA LYS A 257 13.08 -6.22 20.88
C LYS A 257 12.81 -4.97 20.06
N ILE A 258 12.70 -3.84 20.76
CA ILE A 258 12.64 -2.51 20.15
C ILE A 258 14.00 -1.84 20.38
N SER A 259 14.68 -1.49 19.29
CA SER A 259 15.99 -0.86 19.32
C SER A 259 15.93 0.51 18.64
N ASN A 260 16.74 1.44 19.11
CA ASN A 260 16.91 2.71 18.41
C ASN A 260 17.73 2.46 17.14
N GLU A 261 17.25 2.93 15.99
CA GLU A 261 17.87 2.66 14.70
C GLU A 261 19.29 3.23 14.59
N ALA A 262 19.54 4.44 15.11
CA ALA A 262 20.84 5.09 14.99
C ALA A 262 21.93 4.38 15.82
N SER A 263 21.57 3.93 17.02
CA SER A 263 22.51 3.30 17.94
C SER A 263 22.54 1.78 17.83
N GLY A 264 21.50 1.16 17.25
CA GLY A 264 21.28 -0.30 17.25
C GLY A 264 21.10 -0.88 18.65
N ARG A 265 21.14 -0.03 19.69
CA ARG A 265 21.01 -0.43 21.08
C ARG A 265 19.52 -0.63 21.38
N PRO A 266 19.18 -1.64 22.18
CA PRO A 266 17.83 -1.78 22.72
C PRO A 266 17.42 -0.46 23.37
N ILE A 267 16.20 0.00 23.10
CA ILE A 267 15.60 1.07 23.89
C ILE A 267 15.34 0.46 25.26
N THR A 268 16.18 0.82 26.23
CA THR A 268 16.16 0.24 27.58
C THR A 268 14.77 0.37 28.18
N GLY A 269 14.23 -0.75 28.67
CA GLY A 269 12.92 -0.81 29.33
C GLY A 269 11.76 -1.34 28.49
N ILE A 270 11.94 -1.51 27.17
CA ILE A 270 10.86 -2.00 26.30
C ILE A 270 11.18 -3.42 25.80
N ARG A 271 10.68 -4.41 26.52
CA ARG A 271 10.71 -5.83 26.12
C ARG A 271 9.28 -6.36 26.13
N ILE A 272 8.79 -6.78 24.97
CA ILE A 272 7.50 -7.45 24.89
C ILE A 272 7.73 -8.94 25.09
N SER A 273 7.70 -9.41 26.32
CA SER A 273 7.90 -10.82 26.69
C SER A 273 6.58 -11.54 26.88
N ALA A 274 5.81 -11.73 25.81
CA ALA A 274 4.41 -12.16 25.93
C ALA A 274 3.94 -13.20 24.90
N PHE A 275 4.79 -13.62 23.96
CA PHE A 275 4.34 -14.58 22.95
C PHE A 275 4.47 -16.01 23.50
N LYS A 276 3.32 -16.68 23.65
CA LYS A 276 3.25 -18.12 24.00
C LYS A 276 3.51 -19.04 22.80
N GLU A 277 3.60 -18.44 21.61
CA GLU A 277 3.66 -19.14 20.33
C GLU A 277 4.78 -18.56 19.47
N GLU A 278 5.15 -19.34 18.46
CA GLU A 278 6.07 -18.95 17.40
C GLU A 278 5.59 -17.68 16.70
N VAL A 279 6.44 -16.65 16.68
CA VAL A 279 6.19 -15.43 15.91
C VAL A 279 6.43 -15.73 14.44
N ARG A 280 5.47 -15.38 13.60
CA ARG A 280 5.50 -15.66 12.15
C ARG A 280 5.72 -14.41 11.31
N SER A 281 5.37 -13.23 11.82
CA SER A 281 5.73 -11.95 11.21
C SER A 281 5.50 -10.80 12.19
N ILE A 282 6.20 -9.69 11.94
CA ILE A 282 5.93 -8.40 12.59
C ILE A 282 5.65 -7.39 11.48
N LEU A 283 4.69 -6.51 11.73
CA LEU A 283 4.46 -5.32 10.92
C LEU A 283 4.35 -4.12 11.85
N SER A 284 4.81 -2.95 11.41
CA SER A 284 4.62 -1.71 12.14
C SER A 284 4.08 -0.64 11.21
N LYS A 285 2.95 -0.05 11.59
CA LYS A 285 2.24 0.95 10.80
C LYS A 285 1.30 1.76 11.69
N ASN A 286 1.09 3.03 11.37
CA ASN A 286 0.11 3.89 12.06
C ASN A 286 0.27 3.92 13.60
N ASN A 287 1.51 4.00 14.11
CA ASN A 287 1.83 3.95 15.55
C ASN A 287 1.50 2.63 16.27
N TYR A 288 1.15 1.57 15.53
CA TYR A 288 0.89 0.25 16.09
C TYR A 288 1.95 -0.76 15.65
N ILE A 289 2.15 -1.76 16.48
CA ILE A 289 2.97 -2.94 16.20
C ILE A 289 2.02 -4.13 16.15
N TYR A 290 2.01 -4.80 15.02
CA TYR A 290 1.20 -5.97 14.76
C TYR A 290 2.11 -7.19 14.78
N VAL A 291 1.88 -8.07 15.75
CA VAL A 291 2.65 -9.31 15.88
C VAL A 291 1.74 -10.47 15.56
N ARG A 292 2.09 -11.18 14.50
CA ARG A 292 1.40 -12.41 14.09
C ARG A 292 2.14 -13.59 14.68
N THR A 293 1.46 -14.38 15.51
CA THR A 293 1.92 -15.71 15.92
C THR A 293 1.31 -16.78 15.02
N ARG A 294 1.54 -18.06 15.33
CA ARG A 294 0.95 -19.17 14.58
C ARG A 294 -0.58 -19.12 14.57
N GLN A 295 -1.22 -18.81 15.70
CA GLN A 295 -2.67 -18.85 15.85
C GLN A 295 -3.30 -17.49 16.14
N ASN A 296 -2.50 -16.50 16.57
CA ASN A 296 -3.02 -15.24 17.09
C ASN A 296 -2.45 -14.03 16.37
N LEU A 297 -3.23 -12.96 16.37
CA LEU A 297 -2.77 -11.61 16.04
C LEU A 297 -2.78 -10.78 17.33
N GLN A 298 -1.67 -10.11 17.61
CA GLN A 298 -1.56 -9.19 18.74
C GLN A 298 -1.27 -7.79 18.23
N ILE A 299 -1.95 -6.80 18.79
CA ILE A 299 -1.71 -5.38 18.50
C ILE A 299 -1.17 -4.72 19.75
N TRP A 300 -0.05 -4.05 19.57
CA TRP A 300 0.66 -3.30 20.59
C TRP A 300 0.76 -1.84 20.14
N ASP A 301 0.83 -0.93 21.10
CA ASP A 301 1.28 0.43 20.82
C ASP A 301 2.81 0.51 20.87
N ARG A 302 3.35 1.69 20.57
CA ARG A 302 4.81 1.94 20.65
C ARG A 302 5.36 1.93 22.06
N THR A 303 4.52 2.14 23.07
CA THR A 303 4.95 2.04 24.48
C THR A 303 5.06 0.59 24.93
N ALA A 304 4.90 -0.37 23.99
CA ALA A 304 4.84 -1.79 24.25
C ALA A 304 3.72 -2.20 25.22
N LEU A 305 2.68 -1.36 25.32
CA LEU A 305 1.45 -1.76 25.96
C LEU A 305 0.67 -2.63 24.97
N LYS A 306 0.25 -3.79 25.44
CA LYS A 306 -0.65 -4.65 24.68
C LYS A 306 -2.01 -3.97 24.59
N ILE A 307 -2.40 -3.59 23.38
CA ILE A 307 -3.72 -2.99 23.17
C ILE A 307 -4.77 -4.09 23.11
N LYS A 308 -4.48 -5.14 22.32
CA LYS A 308 -5.47 -6.18 22.07
C LYS A 308 -4.85 -7.49 21.64
N ASP A 309 -5.52 -8.54 22.07
CA ASP A 309 -5.39 -9.90 21.60
C ASP A 309 -6.57 -10.25 20.69
N PHE A 310 -6.29 -10.77 19.50
CA PHE A 310 -7.26 -11.52 18.72
C PHE A 310 -7.00 -12.99 19.00
N ILE A 311 -7.53 -13.45 20.14
CA ILE A 311 -7.42 -14.84 20.59
C ILE A 311 -8.38 -15.75 19.81
N GLU A 312 -9.40 -15.19 19.18
CA GLU A 312 -10.44 -15.97 18.51
C GLU A 312 -10.82 -15.27 17.20
N LEU A 313 -9.91 -15.28 16.23
CA LEU A 313 -10.41 -15.23 14.85
C LEU A 313 -11.31 -16.47 14.69
N PRO A 314 -12.51 -16.37 14.09
CA PRO A 314 -13.47 -17.48 14.05
C PRO A 314 -12.95 -18.71 13.31
N CYS A 315 -11.79 -18.61 12.66
CA CYS A 315 -11.11 -19.70 12.01
C CYS A 315 -9.98 -20.20 12.94
N ALA A 316 -10.10 -21.44 13.42
CA ALA A 316 -9.05 -22.12 14.20
C ALA A 316 -7.76 -22.41 13.38
N SER A 317 -7.73 -21.98 12.12
CA SER A 317 -6.62 -22.24 11.21
C SER A 317 -5.48 -21.23 11.42
N PRO A 318 -4.22 -21.62 11.16
CA PRO A 318 -3.08 -20.72 11.29
C PRO A 318 -3.19 -19.48 10.41
N ILE A 319 -2.68 -18.36 10.93
CA ILE A 319 -2.60 -17.11 10.18
C ILE A 319 -1.40 -17.18 9.22
N ASN A 320 -1.68 -17.24 7.92
CA ASN A 320 -0.66 -17.28 6.87
C ASN A 320 -0.26 -15.90 6.38
N PHE A 321 -1.05 -14.85 6.67
CA PHE A 321 -0.73 -13.47 6.31
C PHE A 321 -1.21 -12.44 7.31
N LEU A 322 -0.47 -11.34 7.39
CA LEU A 322 -0.89 -10.11 8.02
C LEU A 322 -0.45 -8.93 7.14
N HIS A 323 -1.38 -8.05 6.80
CA HIS A 323 -1.10 -6.75 6.18
C HIS A 323 -1.96 -5.66 6.78
N VAL A 324 -1.45 -4.43 6.79
CA VAL A 324 -2.19 -3.28 7.30
C VAL A 324 -2.11 -2.16 6.28
N GLU A 325 -3.25 -1.66 5.84
CA GLU A 325 -3.33 -0.59 4.85
C GLU A 325 -4.64 0.16 4.97
N ASN A 326 -4.59 1.49 4.84
CA ASN A 326 -5.75 2.38 4.84
C ASN A 326 -6.68 2.16 6.05
N GLY A 327 -6.09 1.97 7.23
CA GLY A 327 -6.85 1.74 8.44
C GLY A 327 -7.51 0.36 8.52
N LYS A 328 -7.21 -0.58 7.62
CA LYS A 328 -7.70 -1.96 7.66
C LYS A 328 -6.56 -2.93 7.92
N ILE A 329 -6.83 -3.95 8.72
CA ILE A 329 -5.97 -5.12 8.90
C ILE A 329 -6.55 -6.22 8.03
N TYR A 330 -5.73 -6.81 7.19
CA TYR A 330 -6.06 -7.97 6.36
C TYR A 330 -5.32 -9.18 6.90
N VAL A 331 -6.06 -10.24 7.17
CA VAL A 331 -5.55 -11.47 7.74
C VAL A 331 -6.00 -12.63 6.85
N LEU A 332 -5.05 -13.33 6.22
CA LEU A 332 -5.32 -14.49 5.41
C LEU A 332 -5.07 -15.76 6.23
N HIS A 333 -6.11 -16.57 6.33
CA HIS A 333 -6.12 -17.86 7.02
C HIS A 333 -5.65 -18.97 6.08
N GLN A 334 -5.16 -20.08 6.65
CA GLN A 334 -4.75 -21.23 5.86
C GLN A 334 -5.90 -21.81 5.01
N GLU A 335 -7.14 -21.69 5.49
CA GLU A 335 -8.35 -22.13 4.80
C GLU A 335 -8.91 -21.09 3.81
N THR A 336 -8.06 -20.24 3.24
CA THR A 336 -8.38 -19.29 2.16
C THR A 336 -9.34 -18.15 2.52
N ALA A 337 -9.76 -18.03 3.78
CA ALA A 337 -10.57 -16.89 4.22
C ALA A 337 -9.69 -15.65 4.43
N LEU A 338 -10.04 -14.54 3.78
CA LEU A 338 -9.46 -13.23 4.07
C LEU A 338 -10.39 -12.47 5.03
N SER A 339 -10.01 -12.40 6.29
CA SER A 339 -10.68 -11.49 7.22
C SER A 339 -10.11 -10.07 7.04
N SER A 340 -11.00 -9.08 7.00
CA SER A 340 -10.62 -7.67 7.02
C SER A 340 -11.20 -7.00 8.27
N LEU A 341 -10.45 -6.05 8.82
CA LEU A 341 -10.73 -5.54 10.14
C LEU A 341 -10.41 -4.06 10.21
N ASN A 342 -11.43 -3.23 10.41
CA ASN A 342 -11.30 -1.77 10.35
C ASN A 342 -10.78 -1.20 11.68
N LEU A 343 -9.57 -0.65 11.68
CA LEU A 343 -8.89 0.02 12.80
C LEU A 343 -9.71 1.18 13.40
N ALA A 344 -10.49 1.91 12.60
CA ALA A 344 -11.33 2.99 13.13
C ALA A 344 -12.44 2.46 14.06
N ALA A 345 -12.96 1.27 13.76
CA ALA A 345 -13.94 0.61 14.63
C ALA A 345 -13.34 0.18 15.99
N PHE A 346 -12.00 0.10 16.11
CA PHE A 346 -11.33 -0.25 17.37
C PHE A 346 -11.36 0.86 18.39
N LYS A 347 -11.16 2.11 17.95
CA LYS A 347 -11.06 3.23 18.87
C LYS A 347 -12.36 3.45 19.65
N ASN A 348 -13.48 3.07 19.07
CA ASN A 348 -14.81 3.40 19.59
C ASN A 348 -15.63 2.18 20.04
N SER A 349 -15.13 0.95 19.92
CA SER A 349 -15.87 -0.26 20.30
C SER A 349 -14.99 -1.31 21.00
N LEU A 350 -15.49 -1.82 22.14
CA LEU A 350 -14.93 -2.99 22.84
C LEU A 350 -14.94 -4.24 21.94
N ARG A 351 -15.91 -4.33 21.02
CA ARG A 351 -16.06 -5.40 20.02
C ARG A 351 -16.13 -4.77 18.63
N PRO A 352 -14.99 -4.55 17.96
CA PRO A 352 -14.98 -4.07 16.58
C PRO A 352 -15.77 -5.08 15.73
N ARG A 353 -16.65 -4.56 14.88
CA ARG A 353 -17.37 -5.41 13.94
C ARG A 353 -16.38 -5.90 12.90
N GLU A 354 -16.17 -7.20 12.86
CA GLU A 354 -15.29 -7.84 11.88
C GLU A 354 -16.01 -7.88 10.54
N GLU A 355 -15.34 -7.44 9.47
CA GLU A 355 -15.85 -7.51 8.10
C GLU A 355 -15.14 -8.67 7.40
N PHE A 356 -15.82 -9.81 7.32
CA PHE A 356 -15.32 -10.94 6.55
C PHE A 356 -15.55 -10.70 5.07
N VAL A 357 -14.45 -10.60 4.31
CA VAL A 357 -14.49 -10.67 2.86
C VAL A 357 -14.16 -12.11 2.50
N VAL A 358 -15.19 -12.92 2.31
CA VAL A 358 -14.99 -14.29 1.84
C VAL A 358 -14.45 -14.20 0.42
N LEU A 359 -13.15 -14.48 0.26
CA LEU A 359 -12.57 -14.63 -1.06
C LEU A 359 -13.27 -15.81 -1.73
N GLU A 360 -13.63 -15.63 -3.00
CA GLU A 360 -14.23 -16.67 -3.81
C GLU A 360 -13.38 -17.95 -3.69
N LYS A 361 -14.01 -19.04 -3.21
CA LYS A 361 -13.29 -20.27 -2.84
C LYS A 361 -12.49 -20.77 -4.04
N ASN A 362 -11.18 -20.86 -3.88
CA ASN A 362 -10.36 -21.60 -4.82
C ASN A 362 -10.69 -23.08 -4.66
N SER A 363 -11.20 -23.69 -5.73
CA SER A 363 -11.40 -25.14 -5.83
C SER A 363 -10.08 -25.92 -5.85
N GLU A 364 -8.99 -25.23 -6.14
CA GLU A 364 -7.63 -25.77 -6.09
C GLU A 364 -7.10 -25.64 -4.65
N ASP A 365 -6.65 -26.77 -4.07
CA ASP A 365 -5.95 -26.82 -2.79
C ASP A 365 -4.92 -25.69 -2.73
N ILE A 366 -5.19 -24.66 -1.91
CA ILE A 366 -4.22 -23.62 -1.68
C ILE A 366 -3.00 -24.30 -1.08
N GLN A 367 -1.94 -24.36 -1.88
CA GLN A 367 -0.69 -24.98 -1.48
C GLN A 367 -0.27 -24.43 -0.12
N LYS A 368 0.36 -25.29 0.69
CA LYS A 368 1.01 -24.87 1.94
C LYS A 368 1.92 -23.68 1.64
N ASN A 369 1.55 -22.50 2.14
CA ASN A 369 2.20 -21.20 1.96
C ASN A 369 1.96 -20.55 0.57
N PRO A 370 0.78 -19.96 0.31
CA PRO A 370 0.61 -19.04 -0.81
C PRO A 370 1.47 -17.79 -0.59
N VAL A 371 1.94 -17.21 -1.68
CA VAL A 371 2.59 -15.89 -1.66
C VAL A 371 1.55 -14.88 -2.10
N PHE A 372 1.41 -13.79 -1.38
CA PHE A 372 0.49 -12.73 -1.74
C PHE A 372 1.12 -11.36 -1.47
N LYS A 373 0.53 -10.34 -2.05
CA LYS A 373 0.81 -8.93 -1.79
C LYS A 373 -0.52 -8.19 -1.84
N ILE A 374 -0.73 -7.26 -0.91
CA ILE A 374 -1.81 -6.29 -1.03
C ILE A 374 -1.20 -4.97 -1.48
N HIS A 375 -1.83 -4.36 -2.47
CA HIS A 375 -1.47 -3.04 -2.96
C HIS A 375 -2.76 -2.33 -3.38
N ASN A 376 -2.99 -1.15 -2.81
CA ASN A 376 -4.19 -0.34 -3.03
C ASN A 376 -5.47 -1.10 -2.64
N ARG A 377 -6.27 -1.52 -3.63
CA ARG A 377 -7.55 -2.22 -3.43
C ARG A 377 -7.51 -3.66 -3.95
N SER A 378 -6.33 -4.14 -4.30
CA SER A 378 -6.16 -5.43 -4.93
C SER A 378 -5.29 -6.35 -4.08
N LEU A 379 -5.72 -7.59 -3.95
CA LEU A 379 -4.93 -8.69 -3.40
C LEU A 379 -4.38 -9.51 -4.56
N TYR A 380 -3.06 -9.59 -4.62
CA TYR A 380 -2.33 -10.38 -5.60
C TYR A 380 -1.90 -11.64 -4.90
N MET A 381 -2.31 -12.81 -5.39
CA MET A 381 -2.05 -14.09 -4.73
C MET A 381 -1.56 -15.10 -5.75
N ALA A 382 -0.35 -15.60 -5.53
CA ALA A 382 0.20 -16.70 -6.29
C ALA A 382 -0.26 -18.04 -5.71
N VAL A 383 -0.89 -18.85 -6.56
CA VAL A 383 -1.33 -20.21 -6.25
C VAL A 383 -0.70 -21.13 -7.29
N GLY A 384 0.33 -21.87 -6.89
CA GLY A 384 1.17 -22.64 -7.82
C GLY A 384 1.91 -21.71 -8.79
N ASN A 385 1.62 -21.86 -10.08
CA ASN A 385 2.18 -21.04 -11.17
C ASN A 385 1.19 -20.00 -11.70
N ASN A 386 0.08 -19.78 -11.00
CA ASN A 386 -0.95 -18.82 -11.39
C ASN A 386 -0.91 -17.61 -10.45
N LEU A 387 -1.09 -16.41 -11.01
CA LEU A 387 -1.34 -15.20 -10.25
C LEU A 387 -2.82 -14.85 -10.31
N LYS A 388 -3.51 -14.90 -9.18
CA LYS A 388 -4.90 -14.48 -9.03
C LYS A 388 -4.93 -13.10 -8.40
N ILE A 389 -5.69 -12.18 -8.99
CA ILE A 389 -5.85 -10.80 -8.52
C ILE A 389 -7.29 -10.64 -8.07
N PHE A 390 -7.51 -10.27 -6.81
CA PHE A 390 -8.83 -10.10 -6.20
C PHE A 390 -9.08 -8.63 -5.90
N ASP A 391 -10.34 -8.22 -6.02
CA ASP A 391 -10.81 -6.94 -5.52
C ASP A 391 -11.11 -7.07 -4.03
N LEU A 392 -10.38 -6.35 -3.18
CA LEU A 392 -10.53 -6.43 -1.72
C LEU A 392 -11.87 -5.92 -1.19
N LYS A 393 -12.60 -5.12 -1.98
CA LYS A 393 -13.91 -4.59 -1.58
C LYS A 393 -15.02 -5.61 -1.80
N THR A 394 -14.94 -6.37 -2.89
CA THR A 394 -15.98 -7.31 -3.32
C THR A 394 -15.62 -8.76 -3.02
N GLY A 395 -14.33 -9.07 -2.83
CA GLY A 395 -13.82 -10.44 -2.71
C GLY A 395 -13.74 -11.20 -4.03
N ALA A 396 -14.20 -10.59 -5.14
CA ALA A 396 -14.26 -11.22 -6.45
C ALA A 396 -12.88 -11.30 -7.11
N ILE A 397 -12.67 -12.35 -7.91
CA ILE A 397 -11.50 -12.47 -8.78
C ILE A 397 -11.64 -11.45 -9.91
N VAL A 398 -10.68 -10.52 -9.99
CA VAL A 398 -10.58 -9.53 -11.07
C VAL A 398 -9.90 -10.13 -12.28
N ARG A 399 -8.79 -10.85 -12.07
CA ARG A 399 -7.99 -11.42 -13.15
C ARG A 399 -7.24 -12.66 -12.69
N VAL A 400 -7.09 -13.62 -13.59
CA VAL A 400 -6.22 -14.79 -13.42
C VAL A 400 -5.19 -14.78 -14.53
N ILE A 401 -3.92 -14.73 -14.15
CA ILE A 401 -2.79 -14.83 -15.07
C ILE A 401 -2.22 -16.23 -14.89
N LYS A 402 -2.41 -17.08 -15.89
CA LYS A 402 -1.99 -18.48 -15.86
C LYS A 402 -0.53 -18.61 -16.27
N ASP A 403 0.13 -19.64 -15.73
CA ASP A 403 1.48 -20.05 -16.13
C ASP A 403 2.50 -18.90 -16.11
N VAL A 404 2.39 -18.04 -15.08
CA VAL A 404 3.31 -16.91 -14.92
C VAL A 404 4.73 -17.43 -14.69
N SER A 405 4.94 -18.42 -13.83
CA SER A 405 6.28 -18.98 -13.64
C SER A 405 6.60 -20.11 -14.63
N THR A 406 7.89 -20.29 -14.94
CA THR A 406 8.39 -21.38 -15.81
C THR A 406 8.35 -22.77 -15.16
N GLY A 407 7.26 -23.11 -14.46
CA GLY A 407 7.08 -24.43 -13.82
C GLY A 407 7.51 -24.51 -12.35
N SER A 408 7.80 -23.38 -11.71
CA SER A 408 8.33 -23.29 -10.34
C SER A 408 7.40 -22.48 -9.45
N LYS A 409 7.35 -22.82 -8.16
CA LYS A 409 6.51 -22.09 -7.20
C LYS A 409 6.97 -20.64 -7.07
N ILE A 410 6.03 -19.70 -7.17
CA ILE A 410 6.30 -18.29 -6.87
C ILE A 410 6.60 -18.14 -5.37
N THR A 411 7.66 -17.41 -5.06
CA THR A 411 8.13 -17.15 -3.69
C THR A 411 7.99 -15.69 -3.28
N VAL A 412 7.92 -14.78 -4.26
CA VAL A 412 7.86 -13.35 -4.02
C VAL A 412 6.93 -12.68 -5.02
N ILE A 413 6.12 -11.73 -4.53
CA ILE A 413 5.32 -10.81 -5.33
C ILE A 413 5.62 -9.40 -4.83
N GLU A 414 6.13 -8.56 -5.71
CA GLU A 414 6.28 -7.12 -5.46
C GLU A 414 5.56 -6.32 -6.53
N ILE A 415 5.09 -5.13 -6.16
CA ILE A 415 4.29 -4.26 -7.03
C ILE A 415 4.92 -2.88 -7.00
N ALA A 416 5.25 -2.39 -8.19
CA ALA A 416 5.87 -1.08 -8.37
C ALA A 416 5.30 -0.41 -9.60
N GLY A 417 4.81 0.82 -9.42
CA GLY A 417 4.14 1.57 -10.47
C GLY A 417 3.05 0.73 -11.15
N ASN A 418 3.22 0.52 -12.46
CA ASN A 418 2.31 -0.26 -13.30
C ASN A 418 2.83 -1.68 -13.62
N SER A 419 3.67 -2.23 -12.74
CA SER A 419 4.33 -3.51 -12.95
C SER A 419 4.19 -4.44 -11.75
N ILE A 420 4.04 -5.73 -12.04
CA ILE A 420 4.05 -6.81 -11.04
C ILE A 420 5.32 -7.62 -11.22
N PHE A 421 6.05 -7.85 -10.14
CA PHE A 421 7.31 -8.54 -10.13
C PHE A 421 7.15 -9.86 -9.39
N LEU A 422 7.48 -10.95 -10.07
CA LEU A 422 7.35 -12.30 -9.55
C LEU A 422 8.73 -12.95 -9.46
N GLY A 423 9.09 -13.39 -8.26
CA GLY A 423 10.28 -14.21 -8.02
C GLY A 423 9.89 -15.67 -7.79
N ASP A 424 10.51 -16.61 -8.49
CA ASP A 424 10.24 -18.04 -8.33
C ASP A 424 11.31 -18.78 -7.50
N MET A 425 11.03 -20.03 -7.12
CA MET A 425 11.98 -20.89 -6.38
C MET A 425 13.29 -21.22 -7.11
N ASN A 426 13.38 -20.96 -8.41
CA ASN A 426 14.57 -21.20 -9.23
C ASN A 426 15.38 -19.90 -9.44
N GLY A 427 14.98 -18.81 -8.79
CA GLY A 427 15.65 -17.52 -8.91
C GLY A 427 15.42 -16.81 -10.23
N LYS A 428 14.34 -17.14 -10.92
CA LYS A 428 13.89 -16.33 -12.06
C LYS A 428 13.04 -15.20 -11.52
N LEU A 429 13.37 -14.00 -12.00
CA LEU A 429 12.58 -12.81 -11.79
C LEU A 429 11.80 -12.51 -13.07
N GLN A 430 10.51 -12.29 -12.95
CA GLN A 430 9.61 -11.99 -14.05
C GLN A 430 8.91 -10.67 -13.79
N LYS A 431 8.92 -9.79 -14.78
CA LYS A 431 8.11 -8.57 -14.82
C LYS A 431 6.84 -8.85 -15.60
N LEU A 432 5.70 -8.46 -15.05
CA LEU A 432 4.43 -8.40 -15.73
C LEU A 432 4.03 -6.95 -15.90
N GLU A 433 3.78 -6.56 -17.15
CA GLU A 433 3.28 -5.25 -17.53
C GLU A 433 1.95 -5.41 -18.25
N PHE A 434 1.05 -4.45 -18.09
CA PHE A 434 -0.22 -4.43 -18.81
C PHE A 434 -0.15 -3.36 -19.89
N VAL A 435 -0.19 -3.78 -21.15
CA VAL A 435 -0.11 -2.89 -22.31
C VAL A 435 -1.46 -2.85 -23.01
N GLU A 436 -1.88 -1.66 -23.40
CA GLU A 436 -3.15 -1.46 -24.10
C GLU A 436 -3.09 -2.15 -25.46
N ASN A 437 -4.14 -2.90 -25.78
CA ASN A 437 -4.34 -3.50 -27.09
C ASN A 437 -4.74 -2.39 -28.05
N THR A 438 -3.76 -1.67 -28.59
CA THR A 438 -3.96 -0.84 -29.75
C THR A 438 -4.23 -1.76 -30.95
N LEU A 439 -5.51 -2.09 -31.15
CA LEU A 439 -6.02 -2.93 -32.25
C LEU A 439 -5.71 -2.37 -33.67
N GLU A 440 -4.94 -1.29 -33.80
CA GLU A 440 -4.74 -0.57 -35.05
C GLU A 440 -3.52 -1.02 -35.89
N GLU A 441 -2.58 -1.84 -35.39
CA GLU A 441 -1.35 -2.15 -36.15
C GLU A 441 -1.28 -3.51 -36.86
N GLN A 442 -2.35 -4.33 -36.83
CA GLN A 442 -2.35 -5.61 -37.55
C GLN A 442 -3.61 -5.87 -38.38
N ALA A 443 -4.17 -4.85 -39.02
CA ALA A 443 -4.75 -5.13 -40.33
C ALA A 443 -3.58 -5.56 -41.22
N PRO A 444 -3.52 -6.81 -41.72
CA PRO A 444 -2.48 -7.19 -42.66
C PRO A 444 -2.57 -6.17 -43.79
N ARG A 445 -1.50 -5.39 -44.01
CA ARG A 445 -1.35 -4.67 -45.26
C ARG A 445 -1.42 -5.74 -46.32
N GLU A 446 -2.61 -5.90 -46.91
CA GLU A 446 -2.79 -6.69 -48.12
C GLU A 446 -1.73 -6.16 -49.06
N THR A 447 -0.69 -6.96 -49.25
CA THR A 447 0.26 -6.76 -50.32
C THR A 447 -0.60 -6.89 -51.56
N ARG A 448 -1.09 -5.75 -52.09
CA ARG A 448 -1.67 -5.65 -53.42
C ARG A 448 -0.64 -6.28 -54.34
N LYS A 449 -0.85 -7.55 -54.69
CA LYS A 449 -0.17 -8.18 -55.81
C LYS A 449 -0.49 -7.29 -57.00
N ARG A 450 0.49 -6.51 -57.45
CA ARG A 450 0.46 -5.90 -58.78
C ARG A 450 0.26 -7.06 -59.74
N LYS A 451 -0.92 -7.13 -60.36
CA LYS A 451 -1.10 -7.92 -61.57
C LYS A 451 -0.27 -7.22 -62.63
N ASP A 452 0.81 -7.86 -63.05
CA ASP A 452 1.50 -7.48 -64.28
C ASP A 452 0.49 -7.53 -65.43
N ALA A 453 0.44 -6.45 -66.20
CA ALA A 453 -0.34 -6.38 -67.43
C ALA A 453 0.35 -7.25 -68.50
N PRO A 454 -0.39 -8.00 -69.32
CA PRO A 454 0.21 -8.77 -70.41
C PRO A 454 0.70 -7.82 -71.51
N VAL A 455 1.89 -8.10 -72.03
CA VAL A 455 2.39 -7.60 -73.32
C VAL A 455 1.90 -8.52 -74.42
#